data_AF-A0A354CUE4-F1
#
_entry.id   AF-A0A354CUE4-F1
#
_cell.length_a   1.000
_cell.length_b   1.000
_cell.length_c   1.000
_cell.angle_alpha   90.00
_cell.angle_beta   90.00
_cell.angle_gamma   90.00
#
_symmetry.space_group_name_H-M   'P 1'
#
loop_
_entity.id
_entity.type
_entity.pdbx_description
1 polymer ?
#
loop_
_entity_poly.entity_id
_entity_poly.type
_entity_poly.pdbx_seq_one_letter_code
_entity_poly.pdbx_strand_id
1 'polypeptide(L)' 'MAKQTYIIDLAFGTWQNQIWFCDIGEDESAERRWTDAKQALEDVGDHCSNSNEFFNEAVKHFEKYGFIRIQR' A
#
# COMPACT_ATOMS: atom_id res chain seq x y z
N MET A 1 -18.33 -1.37 -12.85
CA MET A 1 -18.04 -1.51 -11.41
C MET A 1 -17.04 -0.43 -11.04
N ALA A 2 -17.31 0.34 -9.99
CA ALA A 2 -16.47 1.48 -9.62
C ALA A 2 -15.14 0.96 -9.06
N LYS A 3 -14.04 1.24 -9.76
CA LYS A 3 -12.70 0.97 -9.23
C LYS A 3 -12.46 1.94 -8.08
N GLN A 4 -12.36 1.43 -6.87
CA GLN A 4 -12.14 2.26 -5.69
C GLN A 4 -10.65 2.58 -5.57
N THR A 5 -10.37 3.87 -5.36
CA THR A 5 -9.01 4.38 -5.22
C THR A 5 -8.70 4.59 -3.75
N TYR A 6 -7.53 4.13 -3.34
CA TYR A 6 -7.00 4.23 -1.99
C TYR A 6 -5.72 5.06 -2.01
N ILE A 7 -5.51 5.85 -0.96
CA ILE A 7 -4.32 6.68 -0.81
C ILE A 7 -3.70 6.36 0.53
N ILE A 8 -2.37 6.23 0.55
CA ILE A 8 -1.60 6.06 1.77
C ILE A 8 -0.39 6.98 1.76
N ASP A 9 -0.19 7.65 2.89
CA ASP A 9 1.01 8.43 3.16
C ASP A 9 2.01 7.53 3.90
N LEU A 10 3.09 7.17 3.22
CA LEU A 10 4.19 6.42 3.80
C LEU A 10 5.21 7.39 4.38
N ALA A 11 5.56 7.19 5.65
CA ALA A 11 6.64 7.93 6.31
C ALA A 11 7.75 6.95 6.73
N PHE A 12 9.00 7.28 6.40
CA PHE A 12 10.18 6.53 6.82
C PHE A 12 11.30 7.49 7.18
N GLY A 13 11.59 7.63 8.48
CA GLY A 13 12.51 8.66 8.98
C GLY A 13 12.03 10.08 8.63
N THR A 14 12.85 10.84 7.91
CA THR A 14 12.50 12.19 7.44
C THR A 14 11.78 12.19 6.08
N TRP A 15 11.64 11.03 5.44
CA TRP A 15 11.00 10.91 4.14
C TRP A 15 9.51 10.65 4.29
N GLN A 16 8.72 11.35 3.48
CA GLN A 16 7.29 11.14 3.34
C GLN A 16 6.96 11.02 1.86
N ASN A 17 6.16 10.02 1.49
CA ASN A 17 5.71 9.85 0.12
C ASN A 17 4.27 9.34 0.09
N GLN A 18 3.47 9.91 -0.80
CA GLN A 18 2.08 9.50 -0.98
C GLN A 18 1.98 8.51 -2.14
N ILE A 19 1.33 7.37 -1.89
CA ILE A 19 1.07 6.37 -2.92
C ILE A 19 -0.43 6.24 -3.11
N TRP A 20 -0.81 6.16 -4.38
CA TRP A 20 -2.16 5.93 -4.81
C TRP A 20 -2.27 4.48 -5.28
N PHE A 21 -3.31 3.80 -4.83
CA PHE A 21 -3.61 2.42 -5.14
C PHE A 21 -5.01 2.31 -5.71
N CYS A 22 -5.20 1.36 -6.61
CA CYS A 22 -6.49 1.04 -7.19
C CYS A 22 -6.81 -0.41 -6.84
N ASP A 23 -8.01 -0.63 -6.29
CA ASP A 23 -8.47 -1.99 -6.09
C ASP A 23 -8.78 -2.65 -7.43
N ILE A 24 -8.22 -3.84 -7.63
CA ILE A 24 -8.52 -4.70 -8.77
C ILE A 24 -9.34 -5.93 -8.38
N GLY A 25 -9.73 -6.04 -7.11
CA GLY A 25 -10.64 -7.08 -6.65
C GLY A 25 -12.05 -6.88 -7.21
N GLU A 26 -12.74 -7.99 -7.46
CA GLU A 26 -14.13 -8.00 -7.94
C GLU A 26 -15.16 -8.09 -6.79
N ASP A 27 -14.69 -8.00 -5.54
CA ASP A 27 -15.45 -8.37 -4.35
C ASP A 27 -15.55 -7.22 -3.33
N GLU A 28 -16.63 -7.18 -2.53
CA GLU A 28 -16.92 -6.11 -1.56
C GLU A 28 -15.93 -6.05 -0.37
N SER A 29 -14.96 -6.97 -0.37
CA SER A 29 -13.92 -7.14 0.65
C SER A 29 -12.77 -6.13 0.57
N ALA A 30 -12.82 -5.12 -0.32
CA ALA A 30 -11.73 -4.16 -0.56
C ALA A 30 -11.30 -3.39 0.71
N GLU A 31 -12.26 -2.86 1.46
CA GLU A 31 -11.97 -2.12 2.71
C GLU A 31 -11.28 -2.98 3.77
N ARG A 32 -11.64 -4.26 3.85
CA ARG A 32 -11.03 -5.21 4.78
C ARG A 32 -9.60 -5.51 4.38
N ARG A 33 -9.36 -5.85 3.11
CA ARG A 33 -8.01 -6.06 2.56
C ARG A 33 -7.13 -4.83 2.73
N TRP A 34 -7.68 -3.63 2.54
CA TRP A 34 -6.96 -2.38 2.73
C TRP A 34 -6.57 -2.16 4.19
N THR A 35 -7.47 -2.47 5.12
CA THR A 35 -7.20 -2.37 6.56
C THR A 35 -6.12 -3.37 7.00
N ASP A 36 -6.24 -4.62 6.56
CA ASP A 36 -5.26 -5.68 6.86
C ASP A 36 -3.88 -5.33 6.28
N ALA A 37 -3.83 -4.83 5.03
CA ALA A 37 -2.60 -4.39 4.39
C ALA A 37 -1.91 -3.24 5.15
N LYS A 38 -2.67 -2.26 5.63
CA LYS A 38 -2.15 -1.16 6.45
C LYS A 38 -1.60 -1.63 7.79
N GLN A 39 -2.30 -2.54 8.48
CA GLN A 39 -1.84 -3.05 9.77
C GLN A 39 -0.52 -3.83 9.64
N ALA A 40 -0.38 -4.62 8.58
CA ALA A 40 0.85 -5.36 8.30
C ALA A 40 1.96 -4.50 7.65
N LEU A 41 1.73 -3.20 7.43
CA LEU A 41 2.71 -2.31 6.79
C LEU A 41 3.85 -1.93 7.73
N GLU A 42 3.58 -1.85 9.04
CA GLU A 42 4.60 -1.60 10.06
C GLU A 42 5.67 -2.70 10.05
N ASP A 43 5.24 -3.97 9.97
CA ASP A 43 6.13 -5.12 9.86
C ASP A 43 7.02 -5.04 8.60
N VAL A 44 6.48 -4.54 7.48
CA VAL A 44 7.26 -4.32 6.25
C VAL A 44 8.32 -3.24 6.46
N GLY A 45 7.98 -2.18 7.20
CA GLY A 45 8.89 -1.09 7.54
C GLY A 45 10.07 -1.54 8.38
N ASP A 46 9.85 -2.41 9.36
CA ASP A 46 10.90 -2.91 10.27
C ASP A 46 11.99 -3.72 9.56
N HIS A 47 11.66 -4.34 8.42
CA HIS A 47 12.62 -5.12 7.62
C HIS A 47 13.39 -4.26 6.61
N CYS A 48 13.05 -2.98 6.46
CA CYS A 48 13.62 -2.10 5.45
C CYS A 48 14.72 -1.22 6.04
N SER A 49 15.86 -1.13 5.34
CA SER A 49 17.02 -0.34 5.80
C SER A 49 16.98 1.11 5.34
N ASN A 50 16.16 1.43 4.34
CA ASN A 50 16.05 2.77 3.75
C ASN A 50 14.67 3.02 3.15
N SER A 51 14.36 4.30 2.88
CA SER A 51 13.07 4.74 2.37
C SER A 51 12.71 4.19 0.98
N ASN A 52 13.70 3.97 0.10
CA ASN A 52 13.46 3.41 -1.23
C ASN A 52 13.07 1.92 -1.15
N GLU A 53 13.73 1.17 -0.27
CA GLU A 53 13.42 -0.22 0.00
C GLU A 53 12.01 -0.35 0.60
N PHE A 54 11.71 0.46 1.62
CA PHE A 54 10.37 0.51 2.22
C PHE A 54 9.29 0.81 1.20
N PHE A 55 9.51 1.79 0.33
CA PHE A 55 8.55 2.13 -0.71
C PHE A 55 8.28 0.96 -1.68
N ASN A 56 9.33 0.29 -2.14
CA ASN A 56 9.19 -0.84 -3.06
C ASN A 56 8.52 -2.04 -2.39
N GLU A 57 8.87 -2.35 -1.14
CA GLU A 57 8.24 -3.44 -0.40
C GLU A 57 6.80 -3.12 -0.02
N ALA A 58 6.48 -1.87 0.34
CA ALA A 58 5.11 -1.43 0.55
C ALA A 58 4.25 -1.65 -0.70
N VAL A 59 4.74 -1.25 -1.89
CA VAL A 59 4.02 -1.47 -3.14
C VAL A 59 3.77 -2.96 -3.40
N LYS A 60 4.80 -3.81 -3.28
CA LYS A 60 4.66 -5.27 -3.43
C LYS A 60 3.70 -5.87 -2.40
N HIS A 61 3.70 -5.33 -1.18
CA HIS A 61 2.79 -5.74 -0.11
C HIS A 61 1.35 -5.46 -0.51
N PHE A 62 1.03 -4.23 -0.89
CA PHE A 62 -0.31 -3.86 -1.37
C PHE A 62 -0.75 -4.64 -2.61
N GLU A 63 0.17 -4.95 -3.54
CA GLU A 63 -0.10 -5.81 -4.69
C GLU A 63 -0.54 -7.22 -4.30
N LYS A 64 0.04 -7.82 -3.24
CA LYS A 64 -0.40 -9.12 -2.70
C LYS A 64 -1.81 -9.08 -2.15
N TYR A 65 -2.25 -7.92 -1.65
CA TYR A 65 -3.63 -7.71 -1.18
C TYR A 65 -4.58 -7.33 -2.33
N GLY A 66 -4.15 -7.36 -3.59
CA GLY A 66 -4.99 -7.05 -4.75
C GLY A 66 -5.13 -5.56 -5.03
N PHE A 67 -4.16 -4.74 -4.62
CA PHE A 67 -4.11 -3.32 -4.91
C PHE A 67 -2.96 -3.01 -5.86
N ILE A 68 -3.25 -2.39 -6.99
CA ILE A 68 -2.20 -1.97 -7.93
C ILE A 68 -1.86 -0.50 -7.68
N ARG A 69 -0.57 -0.19 -7.59
CA ARG A 69 -0.11 1.20 -7.54
C ARG A 69 -0.52 1.90 -8.84
N ILE A 70 -1.19 3.04 -8.69
CA ILE A 70 -1.43 3.98 -9.78
C ILE A 70 -0.53 5.19 -9.57
N GLN A 71 0.13 5.62 -10.63
CA GLN A 71 0.89 6.85 -10.64
C GLN A 71 0.12 7.82 -11.52
N ARG A 72 -0.31 8.93 -10.94
CA ARG A 72 -0.94 10.03 -11.67
C ARG A 72 0.13 10.96 -12.25
#